data_AF-A0A6A2WYN6-F1
#
_entry.id   AF-A0A6A2WYN6-F1
#
_cell.length_a   1.000
_cell.length_b   1.000
_cell.length_c   1.000
_cell.angle_alpha   90.00
_cell.angle_beta   90.00
_cell.angle_gamma   90.00
#
_symmetry.space_group_name_H-M   'P 1'
#
loop_
_entity.id
_entity.type
_entity.pdbx_description
1 polymer ?
#
loop_
_entity_poly.entity_id
_entity_poly.type
_entity_poly.pdbx_seq_one_letter_code
_entity_poly.pdbx_strand_id
1 'polypeptide(L)'
;MHFDQPDALENKHGGFLNLNIVQVPTLTSFTICNLVKHWVTINAPLIMAKMGYALGIGPPGRCSDRNFCPNGNGATEPYIVSHNLLLAHATAANLYKQNYQATQGGQIGISLVAQYVEPFSNTSLDVEAARRAMDFELRWYMEPLVRGEYPESVRRLVKERLPVFTPQEKHSSKDHSISWVSIITPPDMLMSLAVGPGPSSSNMDSNTEKKTPHEGEEEEDNDESSLHLGPQRTLKEQLEKDKDDESLRKWKEQLLGGVDINNIGETLEPEVKFQSVAIVSPDRADIVLEIPADGKPQGLWFTLKEGSHYSLKFTFQVSNNIVSGLRYTNTVWKTGVKVYGTKEMIGTFSPQLEPYTHEMPEETAPSGFLARGTYTAKTKFLDDDNKCYLEINYTFDIKKDWASAE
;
A
#
# COMPACT_ATOMS: atom_id res chain seq x y z
N MET A 1 0.65 -8.89 8.06
CA MET A 1 2.05 -8.47 8.26
C MET A 1 2.56 -7.82 6.98
N HIS A 2 3.08 -6.60 7.11
CA HIS A 2 3.54 -5.74 6.02
C HIS A 2 4.90 -5.11 6.40
N PHE A 3 5.96 -5.92 6.39
CA PHE A 3 7.33 -5.52 6.78
C PHE A 3 7.49 -5.03 8.24
N ASP A 4 6.50 -5.28 9.09
CA ASP A 4 6.34 -4.77 10.45
C ASP A 4 6.59 -5.84 11.52
N GLN A 5 7.59 -6.71 11.29
CA GLN A 5 7.95 -7.72 12.28
C GLN A 5 8.39 -7.04 13.59
N PRO A 6 7.83 -7.42 14.76
CA PRO A 6 8.28 -6.86 16.04
C PRO A 6 9.77 -7.09 16.28
N ASP A 7 10.48 -6.00 16.60
CA ASP A 7 11.93 -6.01 16.82
C ASP A 7 12.36 -6.98 17.97
N ALA A 8 11.50 -7.14 18.98
CA ALA A 8 11.73 -8.11 20.05
C ALA A 8 11.85 -9.56 19.55
N LEU A 9 11.13 -9.94 18.49
CA LEU A 9 11.22 -11.29 17.90
C LEU A 9 12.49 -11.45 17.06
N GLU A 10 12.94 -10.38 16.41
CA GLU A 10 14.22 -10.34 15.71
C GLU A 10 15.36 -10.54 16.71
N ASN A 11 15.40 -9.73 17.77
CA ASN A 11 16.47 -9.77 18.77
C ASN A 11 16.50 -11.06 19.58
N LYS A 12 15.34 -11.66 19.88
CA LYS A 12 15.26 -12.86 20.72
C LYS A 12 15.55 -14.16 19.96
N HIS A 13 15.11 -14.25 18.71
CA HIS A 13 15.11 -15.52 17.96
C HIS A 13 15.65 -15.42 16.54
N GLY A 14 16.01 -14.23 16.04
CA GLY A 14 16.40 -14.02 14.64
C GLY A 14 15.22 -13.95 13.68
N GLY A 15 14.03 -13.61 14.19
CA GLY A 15 12.85 -13.36 13.36
C GLY A 15 12.44 -14.53 12.49
N PHE A 16 12.21 -14.27 11.20
CA PHE A 16 11.87 -15.29 10.21
C PHE A 16 13.00 -16.24 9.82
N LEU A 17 14.21 -16.10 10.36
CA LEU A 17 15.23 -17.16 10.27
C LEU A 17 14.89 -18.36 11.18
N ASN A 18 14.01 -18.16 12.16
CA ASN A 18 13.64 -19.17 13.14
C ASN A 18 12.19 -19.62 12.97
N LEU A 19 12.00 -20.94 12.90
CA LEU A 19 10.68 -21.56 12.71
C LEU A 19 9.69 -21.22 13.83
N ASN A 20 10.18 -20.91 15.04
CA ASN A 20 9.33 -20.58 16.19
C ASN A 20 8.49 -19.30 15.98
N ILE A 21 8.82 -18.45 15.00
CA ILE A 21 8.02 -17.26 14.68
C ILE A 21 6.64 -17.60 14.08
N VAL A 22 6.49 -18.79 13.50
CA VAL A 22 5.26 -19.27 12.83
C VAL A 22 4.06 -19.30 13.78
N GLN A 23 4.28 -19.38 15.10
CA GLN A 23 3.23 -19.54 16.11
C GLN A 23 2.76 -18.24 16.78
N VAL A 24 3.45 -17.11 16.59
CA VAL A 24 3.34 -15.96 17.52
C VAL A 24 2.26 -14.90 17.17
N PRO A 25 1.99 -14.50 15.90
CA PRO A 25 1.11 -13.34 15.66
C PRO A 25 -0.34 -13.65 15.27
N THR A 26 -0.71 -14.91 15.05
CA THR A 26 -1.96 -15.26 14.36
C THR A 26 -3.22 -15.30 15.24
N LEU A 27 -3.06 -15.39 16.55
CA LEU A 27 -4.18 -15.51 17.49
C LEU A 27 -4.85 -14.16 17.82
N THR A 28 -4.13 -13.05 17.76
CA THR A 28 -4.64 -11.75 18.22
C THR A 28 -5.39 -10.97 17.14
N SER A 29 -5.03 -11.08 15.86
CA SER A 29 -5.66 -10.24 14.82
C SER A 29 -7.10 -10.66 14.46
N PHE A 30 -7.41 -11.95 14.42
CA PHE A 30 -8.74 -12.42 14.02
C PHE A 30 -9.82 -12.23 15.09
N THR A 31 -9.44 -12.13 16.36
CA THR A 31 -10.38 -11.89 17.47
C THR A 31 -10.79 -10.42 17.56
N ILE A 32 -9.95 -9.49 17.09
CA ILE A 32 -10.13 -8.05 17.27
C ILE A 32 -11.17 -7.46 16.31
N CYS A 33 -11.37 -8.04 15.12
CA CYS A 33 -12.26 -7.45 14.11
C CYS A 33 -13.12 -8.48 13.35
N ASN A 34 -14.39 -8.63 13.76
CA ASN A 34 -15.37 -9.48 13.06
C ASN A 34 -15.87 -8.89 11.72
N LEU A 35 -15.40 -7.69 11.38
CA LEU A 35 -15.90 -6.87 10.26
C LEU A 35 -15.05 -7.06 9.01
N VAL A 36 -13.77 -7.34 9.19
CA VAL A 36 -12.85 -7.61 8.08
C VAL A 36 -13.28 -8.92 7.40
N LYS A 37 -13.72 -8.80 6.15
CA LYS A 37 -14.10 -9.94 5.31
C LYS A 37 -12.97 -10.40 4.40
N HIS A 38 -11.90 -9.62 4.25
CA HIS A 38 -10.77 -9.97 3.39
C HIS A 38 -9.47 -9.78 4.16
N TRP A 39 -8.82 -10.88 4.49
CA TRP A 39 -7.58 -10.89 5.27
C TRP A 39 -6.38 -11.14 4.37
N VAL A 40 -5.38 -10.28 4.44
CA VAL A 40 -4.03 -10.54 3.91
C VAL A 40 -3.12 -10.91 5.05
N THR A 41 -2.61 -12.13 5.02
CA THR A 41 -1.65 -12.64 6.02
C THR A 41 -0.30 -11.94 5.92
N ILE A 42 0.31 -11.97 4.75
CA ILE A 42 1.67 -11.47 4.48
C ILE A 42 1.63 -10.66 3.18
N ASN A 43 2.24 -9.48 3.19
CA ASN A 43 2.47 -8.69 1.99
C ASN A 43 3.87 -8.92 1.42
N ALA A 44 3.94 -9.22 0.12
CA ALA A 44 5.16 -9.26 -0.68
C ALA A 44 6.33 -10.05 -0.03
N PRO A 45 6.16 -11.35 0.28
CA PRO A 45 7.18 -12.15 0.95
C PRO A 45 8.51 -12.22 0.17
N LEU A 46 8.47 -12.13 -1.17
CA LEU A 46 9.68 -12.02 -2.00
C LEU A 46 10.53 -10.81 -1.63
N ILE A 47 9.91 -9.65 -1.44
CA ILE A 47 10.64 -8.41 -1.09
C ILE A 47 11.22 -8.52 0.30
N MET A 48 10.48 -9.11 1.25
CA MET A 48 11.00 -9.36 2.60
C MET A 48 12.28 -10.21 2.55
N ALA A 49 12.27 -11.32 1.83
CA ALA A 49 13.42 -12.21 1.70
C ALA A 49 14.58 -11.55 0.90
N LYS A 50 14.27 -10.90 -0.23
CA LYS A 50 15.27 -10.30 -1.13
C LYS A 50 15.95 -9.07 -0.52
N MET A 51 15.16 -8.11 -0.04
CA MET A 51 15.70 -6.86 0.51
C MET A 51 16.27 -7.05 1.92
N GLY A 52 15.61 -7.87 2.74
CA GLY A 52 16.00 -8.08 4.14
C GLY A 52 17.19 -9.02 4.34
N TYR A 53 17.32 -10.05 3.49
CA TYR A 53 18.24 -11.18 3.73
C TYR A 53 19.18 -11.52 2.57
N ALA A 54 18.98 -10.94 1.37
CA ALA A 54 19.91 -11.10 0.26
C ALA A 54 20.75 -9.84 0.02
N LEU A 55 20.08 -8.69 -0.15
CA LEU A 55 20.71 -7.40 -0.48
C LEU A 55 21.03 -6.58 0.77
N GLY A 56 20.34 -6.81 1.89
CA GLY A 56 20.54 -6.08 3.15
C GLY A 56 20.12 -4.61 3.12
N ILE A 57 19.36 -4.17 2.11
CA ILE A 57 18.86 -2.80 1.97
C ILE A 57 17.53 -2.58 2.68
N GLY A 58 16.85 -3.65 3.08
CA GLY A 58 15.66 -3.60 3.93
C GLY A 58 15.93 -4.24 5.30
N PRO A 59 15.09 -4.00 6.32
CA PRO A 59 15.20 -4.67 7.61
C PRO A 59 15.14 -6.20 7.46
N PRO A 60 15.91 -6.99 8.23
CA PRO A 60 16.84 -6.58 9.30
C PRO A 60 18.25 -6.20 8.80
N GLY A 61 18.46 -6.01 7.49
CA GLY A 61 19.73 -5.53 6.93
C GLY A 61 20.80 -6.62 6.86
N ARG A 62 20.42 -7.83 6.45
CA ARG A 62 21.33 -8.99 6.37
C ARG A 62 21.72 -9.30 4.94
N CYS A 63 23.00 -9.52 4.72
CA CYS A 63 23.55 -9.90 3.42
C CYS A 63 24.92 -10.58 3.56
N SER A 64 25.51 -11.01 2.45
CA SER A 64 26.85 -11.64 2.45
C SER A 64 28.01 -10.63 2.43
N ASP A 65 27.78 -9.40 1.97
CA ASP A 65 28.80 -8.36 1.95
C ASP A 65 29.04 -7.81 3.36
N ARG A 66 30.26 -7.97 3.88
CA ARG A 66 30.66 -7.54 5.22
C ARG A 66 30.99 -6.06 5.31
N ASN A 67 31.22 -5.39 4.17
CA ASN A 67 31.39 -3.94 4.13
C ASN A 67 30.03 -3.23 4.28
N PHE A 68 28.94 -3.92 3.96
CA PHE A 68 27.59 -3.37 3.98
C PHE A 68 26.74 -3.91 5.14
N CYS A 69 26.75 -5.23 5.37
CA CYS A 69 25.96 -5.88 6.41
C CYS A 69 26.84 -6.51 7.49
N PRO A 70 26.56 -6.28 8.79
CA PRO A 70 27.35 -6.85 9.88
C PRO A 70 27.27 -8.38 9.91
N ASN A 71 26.15 -8.96 9.49
CA ASN A 71 25.88 -10.39 9.46
C ASN A 71 24.98 -10.75 8.27
N GLY A 72 24.81 -12.05 8.03
CA GLY A 72 23.86 -12.57 7.04
C GLY A 72 24.46 -13.56 6.06
N ASN A 73 23.62 -14.23 5.28
CA ASN A 73 24.09 -15.06 4.17
C ASN A 73 23.04 -15.05 3.06
N GLY A 74 23.25 -14.19 2.07
CA GLY A 74 22.33 -14.01 0.94
C GLY A 74 22.18 -15.23 0.05
N ALA A 75 23.05 -16.24 0.18
CA ALA A 75 22.91 -17.51 -0.54
C ALA A 75 22.00 -18.52 0.18
N THR A 76 21.63 -18.31 1.45
CA THR A 76 20.86 -19.31 2.24
C THR A 76 19.67 -18.70 2.98
N GLU A 77 19.87 -17.56 3.64
CA GLU A 77 18.87 -16.91 4.49
C GLU A 77 17.57 -16.55 3.75
N PRO A 78 17.59 -16.04 2.50
CA PRO A 78 16.35 -15.77 1.77
C PRO A 78 15.47 -17.02 1.63
N TYR A 79 16.06 -18.20 1.39
CA TYR A 79 15.29 -19.43 1.22
C TYR A 79 14.65 -19.92 2.53
N ILE A 80 15.38 -19.76 3.64
CA ILE A 80 14.88 -20.10 4.98
C ILE A 80 13.70 -19.18 5.34
N VAL A 81 13.88 -17.86 5.14
CA VAL A 81 12.87 -16.85 5.44
C VAL A 81 11.62 -17.05 4.60
N SER A 82 11.77 -17.26 3.28
CA SER A 82 10.66 -17.54 2.37
C SER A 82 9.87 -18.79 2.79
N HIS A 83 10.55 -19.84 3.23
CA HIS A 83 9.91 -21.06 3.72
C HIS A 83 9.10 -20.79 5.00
N ASN A 84 9.71 -20.12 5.98
CA ASN A 84 9.03 -19.79 7.23
C ASN A 84 7.86 -18.83 7.04
N LEU A 85 7.94 -17.88 6.09
CA LEU A 85 6.83 -17.02 5.71
C LEU A 85 5.67 -17.83 5.11
N LEU A 86 5.93 -18.80 4.23
CA LEU A 86 4.90 -19.69 3.69
C LEU A 86 4.24 -20.54 4.78
N LEU A 87 5.02 -21.06 5.74
CA LEU A 87 4.50 -21.81 6.88
C LEU A 87 3.68 -20.93 7.83
N ALA A 88 4.13 -19.70 8.09
CA ALA A 88 3.39 -18.71 8.87
C ALA A 88 2.05 -18.38 8.20
N HIS A 89 2.05 -18.17 6.90
CA HIS A 89 0.83 -17.99 6.11
C HIS A 89 -0.12 -19.19 6.22
N ALA A 90 0.37 -20.41 5.96
CA ALA A 90 -0.45 -21.62 6.04
C ALA A 90 -1.05 -21.83 7.44
N THR A 91 -0.26 -21.57 8.48
CA THR A 91 -0.70 -21.65 9.88
C THR A 91 -1.78 -20.62 10.19
N ALA A 92 -1.59 -19.37 9.75
CA ALA A 92 -2.57 -18.29 9.88
C ALA A 92 -3.89 -18.64 9.20
N ALA A 93 -3.82 -19.07 7.95
CA ALA A 93 -4.98 -19.42 7.15
C ALA A 93 -5.75 -20.58 7.75
N ASN A 94 -5.05 -21.63 8.17
CA ASN A 94 -5.70 -22.78 8.80
C ASN A 94 -6.38 -22.40 10.12
N LEU A 95 -5.74 -21.59 10.97
CA LEU A 95 -6.35 -21.07 12.20
C LEU A 95 -7.61 -20.25 11.90
N TYR A 96 -7.55 -19.36 10.91
CA TYR A 96 -8.69 -18.54 10.49
C TYR A 96 -9.87 -19.40 10.04
N LYS A 97 -9.61 -20.36 9.14
CA LYS A 97 -10.64 -21.24 8.59
C LYS A 97 -11.31 -22.11 9.66
N GLN A 98 -10.52 -22.64 10.59
CA GLN A 98 -11.03 -23.52 11.65
C GLN A 98 -11.85 -22.76 12.70
N ASN A 99 -11.39 -21.58 13.11
CA ASN A 99 -11.93 -20.92 14.31
C ASN A 99 -12.79 -19.70 14.02
N TYR A 100 -12.64 -19.05 12.86
CA TYR A 100 -13.22 -17.73 12.59
C TYR A 100 -14.07 -17.68 11.33
N GLN A 101 -13.68 -18.37 10.26
CA GLN A 101 -14.34 -18.25 8.95
C GLN A 101 -15.84 -18.57 8.99
N ALA A 102 -16.26 -19.59 9.72
CA ALA A 102 -17.68 -19.95 9.83
C ALA A 102 -18.53 -18.86 10.50
N THR A 103 -17.94 -18.10 11.43
CA THR A 103 -18.64 -17.05 12.18
C THR A 103 -18.52 -15.66 11.53
N GLN A 104 -17.37 -15.37 10.95
CA GLN A 104 -17.07 -14.07 10.35
C GLN A 104 -17.45 -14.00 8.87
N GLY A 105 -17.57 -15.15 8.18
CA GLY A 105 -17.91 -15.21 6.76
C GLY A 105 -16.86 -14.59 5.81
N GLY A 106 -15.65 -14.31 6.29
CA GLY A 106 -14.59 -13.70 5.49
C GLY A 106 -13.70 -14.72 4.76
N GLN A 107 -12.80 -14.20 3.94
CA GLN A 107 -11.81 -14.91 3.15
C GLN A 107 -10.39 -14.51 3.58
N ILE A 108 -9.44 -15.41 3.41
CA ILE A 108 -8.04 -15.19 3.77
C ILE A 108 -7.11 -15.49 2.61
N GLY A 109 -6.13 -14.63 2.39
CA GLY A 109 -5.19 -14.70 1.29
C GLY A 109 -3.79 -14.20 1.64
N ILE A 110 -2.98 -14.12 0.59
CA ILE A 110 -1.61 -13.57 0.62
C ILE A 110 -1.45 -12.62 -0.56
N SER A 111 -0.66 -11.56 -0.36
CA SER A 111 -0.31 -10.62 -1.41
C SER A 111 1.10 -10.92 -1.90
N LEU A 112 1.23 -11.25 -3.19
CA LEU A 112 2.50 -11.53 -3.84
C LEU A 112 2.89 -10.35 -4.71
N VAL A 113 4.19 -10.08 -4.83
CA VAL A 113 4.70 -9.17 -5.86
C VAL A 113 5.20 -10.02 -7.01
N ALA A 114 4.98 -9.57 -8.23
CA ALA A 114 5.59 -10.18 -9.41
C ALA A 114 5.95 -9.10 -10.42
N GLN A 115 7.15 -9.22 -10.97
CA GLN A 115 7.53 -8.52 -12.19
C GLN A 115 7.33 -9.48 -13.35
N TYR A 116 6.64 -9.02 -14.39
CA TYR A 116 6.49 -9.81 -15.60
C TYR A 116 7.82 -9.82 -16.36
N VAL A 117 8.25 -11.01 -16.77
CA VAL A 117 9.53 -11.23 -17.44
C VAL A 117 9.28 -11.77 -18.84
N GLU A 118 9.77 -11.05 -19.83
CA GLU A 118 9.77 -11.47 -21.22
C GLU A 118 11.15 -11.98 -21.65
N PRO A 119 11.21 -12.97 -22.56
CA PRO A 119 12.47 -13.38 -23.14
C PRO A 119 13.06 -12.24 -23.98
N PHE A 120 14.37 -12.03 -23.90
CA PHE A 120 15.04 -11.02 -24.70
C PHE A 120 15.02 -11.32 -26.20
N SER A 121 15.02 -12.60 -26.56
CA SER A 121 14.88 -13.06 -27.93
C SER A 121 14.07 -14.34 -28.02
N ASN A 122 13.69 -14.74 -29.24
CA ASN A 122 12.98 -16.00 -29.50
C ASN A 122 13.88 -17.24 -29.41
N THR A 123 15.11 -17.13 -28.90
CA THR A 123 15.97 -18.29 -28.70
C THR A 123 15.44 -19.16 -27.56
N SER A 124 15.64 -20.49 -27.67
CA SER A 124 15.22 -21.41 -26.61
C SER A 124 15.88 -21.13 -25.27
N LEU A 125 17.10 -20.57 -25.28
CA LEU A 125 17.84 -20.20 -24.06
C LEU A 125 17.20 -19.03 -23.33
N ASP A 126 16.79 -17.98 -24.05
CA ASP A 126 16.15 -16.79 -23.46
C ASP A 126 14.72 -17.10 -23.00
N VAL A 127 13.97 -17.91 -23.77
CA VAL A 127 12.65 -18.41 -23.36
C VAL A 127 12.74 -19.20 -22.05
N GLU A 128 13.71 -20.11 -21.95
CA GLU A 128 13.91 -20.89 -20.73
C GLU A 128 14.49 -20.03 -19.60
N ALA A 129 15.22 -18.94 -19.89
CA ALA A 129 15.67 -17.98 -18.88
C ALA A 129 14.53 -17.14 -18.31
N ALA A 130 13.64 -16.62 -19.15
CA ALA A 130 12.45 -15.90 -18.74
C ALA A 130 11.52 -16.78 -17.89
N ARG A 131 11.32 -18.05 -18.29
CA ARG A 131 10.58 -19.04 -17.48
C ARG A 131 11.21 -19.22 -16.10
N ARG A 132 12.53 -19.42 -16.03
CA ARG A 132 13.22 -19.55 -14.74
C ARG A 132 13.08 -18.29 -13.90
N ALA A 133 13.17 -17.10 -14.48
CA ALA A 133 12.99 -15.86 -13.74
C ALA A 133 11.57 -15.76 -13.15
N MET A 134 10.54 -16.05 -13.94
CA MET A 134 9.16 -16.14 -13.44
C MET A 134 9.01 -17.20 -12.33
N ASP A 135 9.80 -18.27 -12.38
CA ASP A 135 9.81 -19.28 -11.33
C ASP A 135 10.34 -18.73 -10.00
N PHE A 136 11.35 -17.86 -10.02
CA PHE A 136 11.91 -17.23 -8.81
C PHE A 136 11.15 -15.97 -8.36
N GLU A 137 10.45 -15.27 -9.26
CA GLU A 137 9.68 -14.07 -8.93
C GLU A 137 8.29 -14.41 -8.39
N LEU A 138 7.52 -15.28 -9.07
CA LEU A 138 6.13 -15.56 -8.68
C LEU A 138 5.91 -17.01 -8.23
N ARG A 139 6.34 -17.99 -9.03
CA ARG A 139 5.98 -19.40 -8.78
C ARG A 139 6.65 -19.97 -7.54
N TRP A 140 7.75 -19.38 -7.08
CA TRP A 140 8.42 -19.76 -5.84
C TRP A 140 7.48 -19.69 -4.63
N TYR A 141 6.54 -18.74 -4.61
CA TYR A 141 5.52 -18.61 -3.56
C TYR A 141 4.18 -19.21 -4.00
N MET A 142 3.80 -19.05 -5.27
CA MET A 142 2.51 -19.51 -5.76
C MET A 142 2.39 -21.04 -5.82
N GLU A 143 3.44 -21.76 -6.23
CA GLU A 143 3.37 -23.23 -6.34
C GLU A 143 3.26 -23.95 -5.00
N PRO A 144 3.95 -23.55 -3.92
CA PRO A 144 3.69 -24.14 -2.61
C PRO A 144 2.24 -24.00 -2.15
N LEU A 145 1.56 -22.91 -2.50
CA LEU A 145 0.16 -22.68 -2.11
C LEU A 145 -0.83 -23.54 -2.91
N VAL A 146 -0.49 -23.85 -4.17
CA VAL A 146 -1.37 -24.65 -5.06
C VAL A 146 -1.02 -26.14 -5.02
N ARG A 147 0.26 -26.46 -4.95
CA ARG A 147 0.81 -27.82 -5.13
C ARG A 147 1.64 -28.28 -3.94
N GLY A 148 1.86 -27.46 -2.91
CA GLY A 148 2.64 -27.81 -1.70
C GLY A 148 4.08 -28.17 -1.99
N GLU A 149 4.61 -27.78 -3.14
CA GLU A 149 5.99 -28.00 -3.53
C GLU A 149 6.51 -26.76 -4.24
N TYR A 150 7.82 -26.54 -4.14
CA TYR A 150 8.50 -25.52 -4.92
C TYR A 150 8.63 -25.94 -6.40
N PRO A 151 8.73 -24.98 -7.34
CA PRO A 151 8.96 -25.27 -8.74
C PRO A 151 10.18 -26.15 -8.97
N GLU A 152 10.11 -27.03 -9.96
CA GLU A 152 11.21 -27.95 -10.29
C GLU A 152 12.52 -27.21 -10.59
N SER A 153 12.45 -26.10 -11.32
CA SER A 153 13.59 -25.25 -11.64
C SER A 153 14.26 -24.70 -10.36
N VAL A 154 13.48 -24.20 -9.41
CA VAL A 154 13.96 -23.67 -8.12
C VAL A 154 14.61 -24.79 -7.31
N ARG A 155 13.96 -25.96 -7.18
CA ARG A 155 14.55 -27.12 -6.49
C ARG A 155 15.88 -27.55 -7.11
N ARG A 156 15.93 -27.67 -8.43
CA ARG A 156 17.11 -28.11 -9.19
C ARG A 156 18.29 -27.15 -9.06
N LEU A 157 18.03 -25.84 -9.05
CA LEU A 157 19.07 -24.80 -9.03
C LEU A 157 19.53 -24.45 -7.60
N VAL A 158 18.62 -24.46 -6.64
CA VAL A 158 18.92 -24.05 -5.26
C VAL A 158 19.47 -25.22 -4.42
N LYS A 159 18.99 -26.44 -4.69
CA LYS A 159 19.46 -27.70 -4.08
C LYS A 159 19.34 -27.69 -2.55
N GLU A 160 20.40 -28.07 -1.82
CA GLU A 160 20.36 -28.27 -0.36
C GLU A 160 20.08 -26.98 0.43
N ARG A 161 20.21 -25.82 -0.22
CA ARG A 161 19.90 -24.52 0.39
C ARG A 161 18.39 -24.24 0.47
N LEU A 162 17.58 -24.97 -0.30
CA LEU A 162 16.13 -24.83 -0.30
C LEU A 162 15.53 -25.77 0.75
N PRO A 163 14.81 -25.25 1.76
CA PRO A 163 14.11 -26.12 2.70
C PRO A 163 13.10 -27.04 2.01
N VAL A 164 12.82 -28.18 2.62
CA VAL A 164 11.91 -29.19 2.08
C VAL A 164 10.68 -29.27 2.97
N PHE A 165 9.50 -29.08 2.38
CA PHE A 165 8.24 -29.29 3.09
C PHE A 165 8.09 -30.74 3.53
N THR A 166 7.87 -30.93 4.83
CA THR A 166 7.44 -32.21 5.40
C THR A 166 6.04 -32.58 4.89
N PRO A 167 5.64 -33.86 4.96
CA PRO A 167 4.31 -34.29 4.52
C PRO A 167 3.16 -33.49 5.16
N GLN A 168 3.29 -33.13 6.43
CA GLN A 168 2.31 -32.33 7.16
C GLN A 168 2.24 -30.89 6.61
N GLU A 169 3.39 -30.25 6.41
CA GLU A 169 3.43 -28.89 5.86
C GLU A 169 2.93 -28.83 4.41
N LYS A 170 3.19 -29.88 3.61
CA LYS A 170 2.64 -29.99 2.24
C LYS A 170 1.11 -30.00 2.26
N HIS A 171 0.50 -30.74 3.18
CA HIS A 171 -0.95 -30.81 3.29
C HIS A 171 -1.54 -29.47 3.76
N SER A 172 -0.95 -28.86 4.79
CA SER A 172 -1.38 -27.54 5.30
C SER A 172 -1.21 -26.42 4.25
N SER A 173 -0.18 -26.51 3.41
CA SER A 173 0.09 -25.51 2.37
C SER A 173 -0.83 -25.63 1.15
N LYS A 174 -1.41 -26.81 0.87
CA LYS A 174 -2.30 -27.04 -0.29
C LYS A 174 -3.78 -26.86 0.03
N ASP A 175 -4.28 -27.61 1.00
CA ASP A 175 -5.72 -27.87 1.07
C ASP A 175 -6.48 -26.74 1.77
N HIS A 176 -5.78 -25.84 2.47
CA HIS A 176 -6.42 -24.86 3.34
C HIS A 176 -5.68 -23.51 3.44
N SER A 177 -4.63 -23.26 2.66
CA SER A 177 -3.77 -22.06 2.85
C SER A 177 -4.37 -20.76 2.29
N ILE A 178 -5.12 -20.79 1.19
CA ILE A 178 -5.64 -19.58 0.54
C ILE A 178 -7.12 -19.69 0.16
N SER A 179 -7.79 -18.55 0.14
CA SER A 179 -9.10 -18.34 -0.50
C SER A 179 -8.97 -17.39 -1.70
N TRP A 180 -7.97 -16.51 -1.71
CA TRP A 180 -7.64 -15.60 -2.81
C TRP A 180 -6.15 -15.23 -2.75
N VAL A 181 -5.62 -14.70 -3.86
CA VAL A 181 -4.25 -14.17 -3.98
C VAL A 181 -4.33 -12.83 -4.68
N SER A 182 -3.69 -11.81 -4.12
CA SER A 182 -3.46 -10.54 -4.84
C SER A 182 -2.05 -10.53 -5.41
N ILE A 183 -1.90 -9.93 -6.59
CA ILE A 183 -0.63 -9.76 -7.28
C ILE A 183 -0.37 -8.27 -7.44
N ILE A 184 0.72 -7.80 -6.84
CA ILE A 184 1.22 -6.43 -7.00
C ILE A 184 2.12 -6.42 -8.23
N THR A 185 1.71 -5.67 -9.26
CA THR A 185 2.48 -5.39 -10.47
C THR A 185 2.85 -3.90 -10.55
N PRO A 186 4.13 -3.52 -10.41
CA PRO A 186 4.54 -2.12 -10.60
C PRO A 186 4.30 -1.67 -12.05
N PRO A 187 3.75 -0.46 -12.30
CA PRO A 187 3.26 -0.05 -13.62
C PRO A 187 4.33 0.05 -14.73
N ASP A 188 5.62 0.18 -14.41
CA ASP A 188 6.67 0.53 -15.39
C ASP A 188 7.89 -0.43 -15.44
N MET A 189 7.80 -1.65 -14.93
CA MET A 189 8.95 -2.60 -14.93
C MET A 189 8.66 -3.89 -15.72
N LEU A 190 8.83 -3.82 -17.04
CA LEU A 190 9.01 -5.00 -17.88
C LEU A 190 10.50 -5.37 -17.88
N MET A 191 10.85 -6.58 -17.40
CA MET A 191 12.23 -7.07 -17.43
C MET A 191 12.44 -7.99 -18.64
N SER A 192 13.36 -7.60 -19.52
CA SER A 192 13.81 -8.44 -20.66
C SER A 192 15.11 -9.15 -20.28
N LEU A 193 15.15 -10.48 -20.36
CA LEU A 193 16.31 -11.30 -19.95
C LEU A 193 16.98 -12.04 -21.11
N ALA A 194 18.30 -11.87 -21.23
CA ALA A 194 19.17 -12.55 -22.20
C ALA A 194 20.19 -13.48 -21.52
N VAL A 195 20.56 -14.59 -22.16
CA VAL A 195 21.66 -15.46 -21.70
C VAL A 195 22.96 -15.11 -22.46
N GLY A 196 23.93 -14.49 -21.77
CA GLY A 196 25.26 -14.17 -22.32
C GLY A 196 26.29 -13.78 -21.24
N PRO A 197 27.60 -13.66 -21.55
CA PRO A 197 28.58 -13.11 -20.62
C PRO A 197 28.20 -11.65 -20.31
N GLY A 198 28.05 -11.33 -19.02
CA GLY A 198 27.51 -10.05 -18.56
C GLY A 198 28.23 -8.83 -19.18
N PRO A 199 27.51 -7.74 -19.48
CA PRO A 199 28.11 -6.60 -20.13
C PRO A 199 29.12 -5.91 -19.21
N SER A 200 30.33 -5.70 -19.73
CA SER A 200 31.27 -4.73 -19.21
C SER A 200 30.65 -3.33 -19.23
N SER A 201 30.85 -2.57 -18.15
CA SER A 201 30.36 -1.21 -17.96
C SER A 201 30.77 -0.27 -19.10
N SER A 202 29.84 0.05 -19.99
CA SER A 202 29.82 1.33 -20.74
C SER A 202 28.55 1.45 -21.59
N ASN A 203 27.85 2.57 -21.39
CA ASN A 203 26.82 3.18 -22.23
C ASN A 203 25.42 2.54 -22.24
N MET A 204 24.53 3.07 -21.40
CA MET A 204 23.09 3.07 -21.65
C MET A 204 22.73 4.40 -22.31
N ASP A 205 22.47 4.36 -23.62
CA ASP A 205 21.76 5.44 -24.32
C ASP A 205 20.28 5.38 -23.92
N SER A 206 19.79 6.48 -23.37
CA SER A 206 18.39 6.70 -23.03
C SER A 206 17.62 7.08 -24.29
N ASN A 207 16.76 6.18 -24.78
CA ASN A 207 15.67 6.57 -25.67
C ASN A 207 14.50 5.58 -25.52
N THR A 208 13.49 5.99 -24.76
CA THR A 208 12.17 5.36 -24.80
C THR A 208 11.13 6.48 -24.80
N GLU A 209 10.42 6.57 -25.92
CA GLU A 209 9.36 7.53 -26.20
C GLU A 209 8.19 7.34 -25.22
N LYS A 210 7.79 8.44 -24.56
CA LYS A 210 6.54 8.51 -23.79
C LYS A 210 5.36 8.44 -24.76
N LYS A 211 4.58 7.35 -24.69
CA LYS A 211 3.24 7.29 -25.28
C LYS A 211 2.24 7.94 -24.34
N THR A 212 1.54 8.96 -24.84
CA THR A 212 0.36 9.59 -24.25
C THR A 212 -0.82 8.63 -24.17
N PRO A 213 -1.59 8.57 -23.06
CA PRO A 213 -2.88 7.89 -23.03
C PRO A 213 -3.94 8.75 -23.73
N HIS A 214 -4.68 8.15 -24.66
CA HIS A 214 -5.85 8.76 -25.28
C HIS A 214 -7.09 8.51 -24.42
N GLU A 215 -7.96 9.51 -24.43
CA GLU A 215 -9.19 9.70 -23.66
C GLU A 215 -10.27 8.61 -23.81
N GLY A 216 -10.97 8.34 -22.71
CA GLY A 216 -12.42 8.44 -22.64
C GLY A 216 -13.26 7.20 -22.97
N GLU A 217 -13.50 6.35 -21.97
CA GLU A 217 -14.77 5.63 -21.82
C GLU A 217 -15.19 5.67 -20.33
N GLU A 218 -16.49 5.88 -20.12
CA GLU A 218 -17.14 5.88 -18.82
C GLU A 218 -17.16 4.45 -18.29
N GLU A 219 -16.41 4.16 -17.24
CA GLU A 219 -16.81 3.10 -16.30
C GLU A 219 -17.50 3.78 -15.12
N GLU A 220 -18.83 3.69 -15.13
CA GLU A 220 -19.58 3.68 -13.89
C GLU A 220 -19.00 2.54 -13.04
N ASP A 221 -18.24 2.88 -11.99
CA ASP A 221 -17.84 1.97 -10.91
C ASP A 221 -19.12 1.37 -10.30
N ASN A 222 -19.68 0.35 -10.94
CA ASN A 222 -20.80 -0.45 -10.45
C ASN A 222 -20.29 -1.74 -9.81
N ASP A 223 -19.15 -1.64 -9.13
CA ASP A 223 -18.55 -2.72 -8.35
C ASP A 223 -18.80 -2.45 -6.85
N GLU A 224 -20.08 -2.42 -6.46
CA GLU A 224 -20.49 -2.49 -5.06
C GLU A 224 -20.24 -3.90 -4.51
N SER A 225 -18.97 -4.26 -4.34
CA SER A 225 -18.60 -5.06 -3.17
C SER A 225 -18.76 -4.14 -1.96
N SER A 226 -20.00 -3.95 -1.49
CA SER A 226 -20.28 -3.11 -0.33
C SER A 226 -19.36 -3.54 0.82
N LEU A 227 -18.41 -2.66 1.15
CA LEU A 227 -17.53 -2.81 2.30
C LEU A 227 -18.47 -2.88 3.51
N HIS A 228 -18.69 -4.09 4.03
CA HIS A 228 -19.62 -4.29 5.12
C HIS A 228 -18.96 -3.80 6.41
N LEU A 229 -19.06 -2.50 6.63
CA LEU A 229 -18.63 -1.86 7.87
C LEU A 229 -19.40 -2.48 9.01
N GLY A 230 -18.72 -2.62 10.14
CA GLY A 230 -19.39 -3.11 11.33
C GLY A 230 -20.21 -2.07 12.04
N PRO A 231 -20.73 -2.43 13.22
CA PRO A 231 -21.41 -1.44 14.04
C PRO A 231 -20.39 -0.35 14.38
N GLN A 232 -20.71 0.88 14.01
CA GLN A 232 -20.01 2.05 14.51
C GLN A 232 -19.99 1.98 16.03
N ARG A 233 -18.86 2.35 16.62
CA ARG A 233 -18.67 2.45 18.07
C ARG A 233 -18.00 3.76 18.37
N THR A 234 -18.28 4.31 19.55
CA THR A 234 -17.55 5.47 20.01
C THR A 234 -16.12 5.07 20.36
N LEU A 235 -15.17 5.98 20.16
CA LEU A 235 -13.78 5.76 20.54
C LEU A 235 -13.67 5.47 22.05
N LYS A 236 -14.52 6.09 22.87
CA LYS A 236 -14.60 5.83 24.32
C LYS A 236 -15.03 4.41 24.65
N GLU A 237 -16.09 3.89 24.03
CA GLU A 237 -16.51 2.49 24.19
C GLU A 237 -15.41 1.53 23.75
N GLN A 238 -14.72 1.86 22.66
CA GLN A 238 -13.63 1.03 22.16
C GLN A 238 -12.47 1.00 23.15
N LEU A 239 -12.10 2.12 23.77
CA LEU A 239 -11.07 2.19 24.80
C LEU A 239 -11.47 1.43 26.08
N GLU A 240 -12.70 1.62 26.55
CA GLU A 240 -13.21 1.01 27.78
C GLU A 240 -13.29 -0.52 27.70
N LYS A 241 -13.67 -1.06 26.53
CA LYS A 241 -13.84 -2.51 26.32
C LYS A 241 -12.58 -3.33 26.65
N ASP A 242 -11.41 -2.76 26.40
CA ASP A 242 -10.13 -3.46 26.53
C ASP A 242 -9.22 -2.80 27.59
N LYS A 243 -9.80 -2.06 28.55
CA LYS A 243 -9.03 -1.34 29.58
C LYS A 243 -8.19 -2.26 30.47
N ASP A 244 -8.66 -3.49 30.66
CA ASP A 244 -8.02 -4.49 31.52
C ASP A 244 -6.96 -5.32 30.77
N ASP A 245 -6.83 -5.13 29.45
CA ASP A 245 -5.82 -5.78 28.61
C ASP A 245 -4.66 -4.83 28.34
N GLU A 246 -3.53 -5.06 29.03
CA GLU A 246 -2.33 -4.22 28.91
C GLU A 246 -1.79 -4.15 27.47
N SER A 247 -1.90 -5.25 26.71
CA SER A 247 -1.38 -5.32 25.35
C SER A 247 -2.22 -4.49 24.38
N LEU A 248 -3.55 -4.61 24.47
CA LEU A 248 -4.48 -3.83 23.65
C LEU A 248 -4.47 -2.35 24.02
N ARG A 249 -4.31 -2.03 25.30
CA ARG A 249 -4.17 -0.65 25.75
C ARG A 249 -2.92 0.01 25.15
N LYS A 250 -1.75 -0.64 25.25
CA LYS A 250 -0.51 -0.11 24.66
C LYS A 250 -0.60 0.02 23.14
N TRP A 251 -1.21 -0.95 22.47
CA TRP A 251 -1.43 -0.90 21.02
C TRP A 251 -2.34 0.27 20.61
N LYS A 252 -3.43 0.54 21.35
CA LYS A 252 -4.30 1.70 21.09
C LYS A 252 -3.60 3.01 21.40
N GLU A 253 -2.83 3.10 22.47
CA GLU A 253 -2.02 4.28 22.79
C GLU A 253 -1.04 4.60 21.64
N GLN A 254 -0.43 3.58 21.02
CA GLN A 254 0.43 3.77 19.86
C GLN A 254 -0.31 4.26 18.61
N LEU A 255 -1.51 3.74 18.34
CA LEU A 255 -2.29 4.13 17.17
C LEU A 255 -2.96 5.50 17.30
N LEU A 256 -3.50 5.78 18.48
CA LEU A 256 -4.24 7.00 18.78
C LEU A 256 -3.30 8.16 19.14
N GLY A 257 -2.08 7.87 19.56
CA GLY A 257 -1.09 8.89 19.91
C GLY A 257 -1.57 9.75 21.09
N GLY A 258 -1.47 11.09 20.95
CA GLY A 258 -1.81 12.08 21.98
C GLY A 258 -3.30 12.37 22.17
N VAL A 259 -4.18 11.45 21.77
CA VAL A 259 -5.63 11.59 21.95
C VAL A 259 -5.98 11.77 23.44
N ASP A 260 -6.56 12.92 23.80
CA ASP A 260 -7.04 13.17 25.17
C ASP A 260 -8.39 12.49 25.41
N ILE A 261 -8.34 11.31 26.02
CA ILE A 261 -9.49 10.45 26.33
C ILE A 261 -10.57 11.18 27.13
N ASN A 262 -10.21 12.19 27.93
CA ASN A 262 -11.18 12.96 28.72
C ASN A 262 -11.98 13.96 27.88
N ASN A 263 -11.47 14.31 26.70
CA ASN A 263 -12.04 15.30 25.79
C ASN A 263 -12.74 14.66 24.58
N ILE A 264 -12.64 13.33 24.43
CA ILE A 264 -13.41 12.58 23.44
C ILE A 264 -14.85 12.48 23.95
N GLY A 265 -15.78 13.17 23.27
CA GLY A 265 -17.20 13.05 23.55
C GLY A 265 -17.73 11.62 23.32
N GLU A 266 -18.92 11.32 23.84
CA GLU A 266 -19.64 10.07 23.54
C GLU A 266 -20.30 10.09 22.15
N THR A 267 -19.79 10.91 21.25
CA THR A 267 -20.35 11.13 19.92
C THR A 267 -19.89 10.02 18.98
N LEU A 268 -20.85 9.34 18.36
CA LEU A 268 -20.59 8.27 17.40
C LEU A 268 -19.99 8.80 16.10
N GLU A 269 -20.45 9.98 15.68
CA GLU A 269 -20.06 10.57 14.40
C GLU A 269 -18.73 11.33 14.48
N PRO A 270 -17.78 11.06 13.56
CA PRO A 270 -16.59 11.87 13.43
C PRO A 270 -16.93 13.27 12.93
N GLU A 271 -16.06 14.23 13.22
CA GLU A 271 -16.05 15.55 12.60
C GLU A 271 -14.67 15.81 11.98
N VAL A 272 -14.68 16.36 10.76
CA VAL A 272 -13.46 16.81 10.09
C VAL A 272 -13.65 18.26 9.67
N LYS A 273 -12.79 19.14 10.16
CA LYS A 273 -12.77 20.55 9.82
C LYS A 273 -11.57 20.85 8.95
N PHE A 274 -11.79 20.99 7.65
CA PHE A 274 -10.78 21.46 6.71
C PHE A 274 -10.54 22.96 6.92
N GLN A 275 -9.27 23.34 7.08
CA GLN A 275 -8.85 24.70 7.42
C GLN A 275 -8.31 25.42 6.18
N SER A 276 -7.41 24.77 5.45
CA SER A 276 -6.76 25.36 4.28
C SER A 276 -6.31 24.30 3.28
N VAL A 277 -6.10 24.76 2.04
CA VAL A 277 -5.34 24.05 1.02
C VAL A 277 -4.14 24.91 0.64
N ALA A 278 -2.95 24.30 0.59
CA ALA A 278 -1.75 24.92 0.07
C ALA A 278 -1.39 24.31 -1.28
N ILE A 279 -1.01 25.16 -2.24
CA ILE A 279 -0.38 24.72 -3.49
C ILE A 279 1.11 24.79 -3.26
N VAL A 280 1.73 23.62 -3.11
CA VAL A 280 3.17 23.48 -2.91
C VAL A 280 3.80 23.31 -4.28
N SER A 281 4.82 24.09 -4.60
CA SER A 281 5.55 24.01 -5.86
C SER A 281 7.03 24.28 -5.61
N PRO A 282 7.97 23.49 -6.18
CA PRO A 282 9.40 23.61 -5.87
C PRO A 282 10.01 24.99 -6.09
N ASP A 283 9.47 25.75 -7.04
CA ASP A 283 10.08 27.00 -7.53
C ASP A 283 9.53 28.27 -6.85
N ARG A 284 8.69 28.13 -5.82
CA ARG A 284 8.06 29.29 -5.15
C ARG A 284 7.62 28.98 -3.73
N ALA A 285 7.26 30.04 -2.99
CA ALA A 285 6.55 29.90 -1.73
C ALA A 285 5.13 29.33 -1.95
N ASP A 286 4.69 28.51 -0.99
CA ASP A 286 3.37 27.89 -0.94
C ASP A 286 2.27 28.94 -1.08
N ILE A 287 1.29 28.66 -1.94
CA ILE A 287 0.07 29.47 -2.03
C ILE A 287 -0.95 28.85 -1.07
N VAL A 288 -1.11 29.46 0.11
CA VAL A 288 -2.05 28.98 1.13
C VAL A 288 -3.40 29.67 0.96
N LEU A 289 -4.46 28.88 0.80
CA LEU A 289 -5.83 29.32 0.60
C LEU A 289 -6.69 28.78 1.73
N GLU A 290 -7.42 29.65 2.42
CA GLU A 290 -8.42 29.24 3.40
C GLU A 290 -9.61 28.57 2.71
N ILE A 291 -10.13 27.52 3.33
CA ILE A 291 -11.33 26.82 2.84
C ILE A 291 -12.57 27.50 3.44
N PRO A 292 -13.48 28.06 2.61
CA PRO A 292 -14.69 28.69 3.12
C PRO A 292 -15.59 27.69 3.84
N ALA A 293 -16.32 28.16 4.86
CA ALA A 293 -17.21 27.31 5.65
C ALA A 293 -18.36 26.69 4.83
N ASP A 294 -18.76 27.34 3.73
CA ASP A 294 -19.78 26.84 2.79
C ASP A 294 -19.20 25.95 1.68
N GLY A 295 -17.88 25.72 1.68
CA GLY A 295 -17.16 24.96 0.67
C GLY A 295 -17.14 25.65 -0.70
N LYS A 296 -17.44 26.95 -0.81
CA LYS A 296 -17.55 27.62 -2.11
C LYS A 296 -16.65 28.87 -2.16
N PRO A 297 -15.41 28.71 -2.62
CA PRO A 297 -14.56 29.84 -2.98
C PRO A 297 -15.27 30.75 -3.97
N GLN A 298 -15.24 32.06 -3.72
CA GLN A 298 -15.83 33.03 -4.63
C GLN A 298 -14.84 33.37 -5.74
N GLY A 299 -15.31 33.29 -6.99
CA GLY A 299 -14.52 33.68 -8.15
C GLY A 299 -13.35 32.74 -8.46
N LEU A 300 -12.26 33.33 -8.95
CA LEU A 300 -11.03 32.62 -9.26
C LEU A 300 -10.25 32.35 -7.96
N TRP A 301 -10.08 31.08 -7.61
CA TRP A 301 -9.46 30.70 -6.34
C TRP A 301 -7.94 30.76 -6.39
N PHE A 302 -7.33 30.31 -7.49
CA PHE A 302 -5.89 30.42 -7.71
C PHE A 302 -5.50 30.38 -9.19
N THR A 303 -4.22 30.62 -9.47
CA THR A 303 -3.62 30.51 -10.80
C THR A 303 -2.39 29.61 -10.72
N LEU A 304 -2.30 28.63 -11.60
CA LEU A 304 -1.12 27.80 -11.84
C LEU A 304 -0.32 28.31 -13.04
N LYS A 305 1.00 28.17 -12.96
CA LYS A 305 1.87 28.34 -14.12
C LYS A 305 1.83 27.06 -14.95
N GLU A 306 1.72 27.20 -16.26
CA GLU A 306 1.76 26.07 -17.17
C GLU A 306 3.09 25.29 -17.02
N GLY A 307 3.02 23.96 -17.04
CA GLY A 307 4.19 23.10 -16.90
C GLY A 307 4.84 23.08 -15.51
N SER A 308 4.29 23.78 -14.50
CA SER A 308 4.81 23.70 -13.14
C SER A 308 4.42 22.39 -12.47
N HIS A 309 5.36 21.81 -11.74
CA HIS A 309 5.09 20.75 -10.77
C HIS A 309 4.44 21.34 -9.53
N TYR A 310 3.37 20.72 -9.05
CA TYR A 310 2.66 21.14 -7.84
C TYR A 310 2.02 19.96 -7.12
N SER A 311 1.82 20.10 -5.81
CA SER A 311 0.97 19.23 -5.01
C SER A 311 -0.08 20.05 -4.26
N LEU A 312 -1.22 19.44 -3.96
CA LEU A 312 -2.23 20.03 -3.09
C LEU A 312 -2.05 19.50 -1.68
N LYS A 313 -1.86 20.40 -0.71
CA LYS A 313 -1.63 20.06 0.68
C LYS A 313 -2.78 20.55 1.55
N PHE A 314 -3.59 19.64 2.03
CA PHE A 314 -4.76 19.94 2.86
C PHE A 314 -4.38 19.94 4.33
N THR A 315 -4.82 20.97 5.05
CA THR A 315 -4.72 21.05 6.51
C THR A 315 -6.11 20.90 7.10
N PHE A 316 -6.31 19.91 7.97
CA PHE A 316 -7.62 19.61 8.56
C PHE A 316 -7.48 19.07 9.97
N GLN A 317 -8.52 19.26 10.78
CA GLN A 317 -8.59 18.75 12.14
C GLN A 317 -9.67 17.69 12.25
N VAL A 318 -9.39 16.61 12.97
CA VAL A 318 -10.35 15.56 13.28
C VAL A 318 -10.76 15.66 14.75
N SER A 319 -12.06 15.56 15.01
CA SER A 319 -12.69 15.65 16.33
C SER A 319 -13.72 14.55 16.50
N ASN A 320 -14.19 14.37 17.75
CA ASN A 320 -15.24 13.44 18.18
C ASN A 320 -14.90 11.95 18.07
N ASN A 321 -14.64 11.42 16.87
CA ASN A 321 -14.39 10.00 16.65
C ASN A 321 -13.38 9.76 15.51
N ILE A 322 -12.92 8.51 15.35
CA ILE A 322 -12.02 8.12 14.26
C ILE A 322 -12.73 8.24 12.92
N VAL A 323 -12.07 8.85 11.94
CA VAL A 323 -12.50 8.87 10.54
C VAL A 323 -11.87 7.68 9.83
N SER A 324 -12.66 6.67 9.48
CA SER A 324 -12.18 5.46 8.77
C SER A 324 -12.14 5.67 7.27
N GLY A 325 -10.99 5.40 6.65
CA GLY A 325 -10.88 5.35 5.19
C GLY A 325 -11.31 6.65 4.49
N LEU A 326 -10.86 7.79 5.01
CA LEU A 326 -11.06 9.08 4.37
C LEU A 326 -10.50 9.01 2.94
N ARG A 327 -11.31 9.43 1.98
CA ARG A 327 -11.10 9.27 0.55
C ARG A 327 -11.25 10.60 -0.13
N TYR A 328 -10.23 10.98 -0.87
CA TYR A 328 -10.19 12.15 -1.73
C TYR A 328 -10.76 11.80 -3.10
N THR A 329 -11.55 12.71 -3.67
CA THR A 329 -11.89 12.70 -5.08
C THR A 329 -11.74 14.09 -5.63
N ASN A 330 -11.18 14.22 -6.82
CA ASN A 330 -11.11 15.49 -7.51
C ASN A 330 -11.41 15.28 -8.99
N THR A 331 -12.30 16.10 -9.52
CA THR A 331 -12.64 16.11 -10.93
C THR A 331 -12.43 17.51 -11.47
N VAL A 332 -11.79 17.62 -12.63
CA VAL A 332 -11.47 18.89 -13.27
C VAL A 332 -12.11 18.95 -14.64
N TRP A 333 -12.72 20.09 -14.94
CA TRP A 333 -13.34 20.39 -16.22
C TRP A 333 -12.69 21.60 -16.87
N LYS A 334 -12.64 21.56 -18.19
CA LYS A 334 -12.30 22.68 -19.05
C LYS A 334 -13.43 22.90 -20.04
N THR A 335 -13.96 24.13 -20.11
CA THR A 335 -15.07 24.46 -21.02
C THR A 335 -16.26 23.50 -20.94
N GLY A 336 -16.57 23.00 -19.74
CA GLY A 336 -17.64 22.03 -19.48
C GLY A 336 -17.30 20.57 -19.77
N VAL A 337 -16.14 20.27 -20.34
CA VAL A 337 -15.66 18.91 -20.63
C VAL A 337 -14.78 18.44 -19.48
N LYS A 338 -15.01 17.22 -18.97
CA LYS A 338 -14.14 16.60 -17.95
C LYS A 338 -12.79 16.29 -18.60
N VAL A 339 -11.72 16.85 -18.04
CA VAL A 339 -10.35 16.69 -18.57
C VAL A 339 -9.45 15.90 -17.62
N TYR A 340 -9.84 15.76 -16.36
CA TYR A 340 -9.09 15.00 -15.37
C TYR A 340 -9.99 14.53 -14.23
N GLY A 341 -9.64 13.39 -13.64
CA GLY A 341 -10.31 12.84 -12.48
C GLY A 341 -9.37 11.95 -11.68
N THR A 342 -9.36 12.10 -10.36
CA THR A 342 -8.60 11.27 -9.42
C THR A 342 -9.47 10.87 -8.23
N LYS A 343 -9.17 9.70 -7.67
CA LYS A 343 -9.81 9.10 -6.49
C LYS A 343 -8.72 8.40 -5.70
N GLU A 344 -8.50 8.84 -4.47
CA GLU A 344 -7.41 8.33 -3.63
C GLU A 344 -7.89 8.04 -2.21
N MET A 345 -7.47 6.91 -1.65
CA MET A 345 -7.64 6.60 -0.23
C MET A 345 -6.53 7.30 0.54
N ILE A 346 -6.90 8.30 1.35
CA ILE A 346 -5.93 9.11 2.10
C ILE A 346 -5.60 8.54 3.48
N GLY A 347 -6.51 7.73 4.05
CA GLY A 347 -6.23 6.92 5.22
C GLY A 347 -7.25 7.06 6.36
N THR A 348 -6.85 6.62 7.55
CA THR A 348 -7.66 6.68 8.78
C THR A 348 -7.05 7.67 9.75
N PHE A 349 -7.88 8.53 10.35
CA PHE A 349 -7.42 9.64 11.19
C PHE A 349 -8.13 9.62 12.55
N SER A 350 -7.36 9.72 13.63
CA SER A 350 -7.89 9.81 15.00
C SER A 350 -8.19 11.26 15.38
N PRO A 351 -9.04 11.50 16.39
CA PRO A 351 -9.24 12.85 16.91
C PRO A 351 -7.97 13.43 17.54
N GLN A 352 -7.57 14.66 17.21
CA GLN A 352 -6.44 15.32 17.90
C GLN A 352 -6.54 16.85 17.86
N LEU A 353 -5.87 17.49 18.82
CA LEU A 353 -5.86 18.95 18.93
C LEU A 353 -5.06 19.61 17.79
N GLU A 354 -3.95 18.99 17.40
CA GLU A 354 -3.08 19.49 16.33
C GLU A 354 -3.66 19.11 14.95
N PRO A 355 -3.77 20.06 14.00
CA PRO A 355 -4.24 19.74 12.66
C PRO A 355 -3.34 18.73 11.95
N TYR A 356 -3.96 17.80 11.24
CA TYR A 356 -3.27 16.98 10.26
C TYR A 356 -2.90 17.81 9.03
N THR A 357 -1.83 17.40 8.38
CA THR A 357 -1.49 17.87 7.06
C THR A 357 -1.27 16.69 6.13
N HIS A 358 -1.93 16.70 5.00
CA HIS A 358 -1.83 15.63 4.01
C HIS A 358 -1.60 16.23 2.62
N GLU A 359 -0.49 15.83 2.00
CA GLU A 359 -0.06 16.29 0.69
C GLU A 359 -0.40 15.23 -0.35
N MET A 360 -1.17 15.63 -1.35
CA MET A 360 -1.53 14.80 -2.51
C MET A 360 -0.30 14.52 -3.37
N PRO A 361 -0.32 13.46 -4.19
CA PRO A 361 0.74 13.21 -5.16
C PRO A 361 1.01 14.43 -6.04
N GLU A 362 2.28 14.58 -6.42
CA GLU A 362 2.70 15.65 -7.31
C GLU A 362 2.06 15.51 -8.70
N GLU A 363 1.53 16.61 -9.21
CA GLU A 363 0.97 16.75 -10.54
C GLU A 363 1.76 17.78 -11.37
N THR A 364 1.63 17.70 -12.69
CA THR A 364 2.20 18.71 -13.61
C THR A 364 1.08 19.47 -14.29
N ALA A 365 1.06 20.79 -14.13
CA ALA A 365 0.08 21.65 -14.80
C ALA A 365 0.23 21.51 -16.34
N PRO A 366 -0.86 21.32 -17.10
CA PRO A 366 -0.76 21.18 -18.55
C PRO A 366 -0.17 22.44 -19.20
N SER A 367 0.62 22.23 -20.26
CA SER A 367 1.37 23.29 -20.94
C SER A 367 0.90 23.53 -22.38
N GLY A 368 1.03 24.77 -22.85
CA GLY A 368 0.77 25.14 -24.24
C GLY A 368 -0.45 26.06 -24.39
N PHE A 369 -0.55 26.71 -25.54
CA PHE A 369 -1.59 27.70 -25.80
C PHE A 369 -3.01 27.16 -25.59
N LEU A 370 -3.26 25.91 -25.99
CA LEU A 370 -4.54 25.23 -25.81
C LEU A 370 -4.80 24.77 -24.36
N ALA A 371 -3.77 24.67 -23.52
CA ALA A 371 -3.88 24.28 -22.11
C ALA A 371 -4.16 25.49 -21.21
N ARG A 372 -3.73 26.70 -21.58
CA ARG A 372 -4.03 27.91 -20.81
C ARG A 372 -5.54 28.19 -20.77
N GLY A 373 -5.96 28.93 -19.75
CA GLY A 373 -7.33 29.37 -19.54
C GLY A 373 -7.93 28.86 -18.23
N THR A 374 -9.25 28.99 -18.12
CA THR A 374 -10.00 28.74 -16.89
C THR A 374 -10.49 27.30 -16.82
N TYR A 375 -10.35 26.73 -15.63
CA TYR A 375 -10.77 25.39 -15.26
C TYR A 375 -11.73 25.46 -14.08
N THR A 376 -12.67 24.54 -14.02
CA THR A 376 -13.48 24.30 -12.83
C THR A 376 -13.09 22.97 -12.23
N ALA A 377 -13.11 22.87 -10.91
CA ALA A 377 -12.81 21.63 -10.21
C ALA A 377 -13.79 21.40 -9.07
N LYS A 378 -13.97 20.11 -8.76
CA LYS A 378 -14.81 19.64 -7.68
C LYS A 378 -14.01 18.63 -6.89
N THR A 379 -13.66 19.01 -5.67
CA THR A 379 -12.99 18.15 -4.71
C THR A 379 -13.98 17.69 -3.65
N LYS A 380 -13.95 16.40 -3.29
CA LYS A 380 -14.69 15.88 -2.13
C LYS A 380 -13.81 15.01 -1.23
N PHE A 381 -14.15 15.01 0.05
CA PHE A 381 -13.63 14.09 1.06
C PHE A 381 -14.78 13.31 1.70
N LEU A 382 -14.76 11.99 1.56
CA LEU A 382 -15.75 11.07 2.13
C LEU A 382 -15.05 9.98 2.92
N ASP A 383 -15.65 9.49 4.00
CA ASP A 383 -15.16 8.28 4.67
C ASP A 383 -15.81 7.00 4.10
N ASP A 384 -15.46 5.85 4.69
CA ASP A 384 -16.03 4.57 4.32
C ASP A 384 -17.56 4.50 4.60
N ASP A 385 -18.06 5.27 5.58
CA ASP A 385 -19.49 5.41 5.89
C ASP A 385 -20.23 6.34 4.91
N ASN A 386 -19.56 6.80 3.85
CA ASN A 386 -20.02 7.76 2.85
C ASN A 386 -20.41 9.13 3.43
N LYS A 387 -19.96 9.47 4.64
CA LYS A 387 -20.13 10.81 5.21
C LYS A 387 -19.19 11.77 4.49
N CYS A 388 -19.77 12.80 3.87
CA CYS A 388 -19.03 13.85 3.19
C CYS A 388 -18.63 14.94 4.19
N TYR A 389 -17.32 15.17 4.33
CA TYR A 389 -16.76 16.17 5.24
C TYR A 389 -16.41 17.49 4.56
N LEU A 390 -16.08 17.42 3.27
CA LEU A 390 -15.82 18.58 2.45
C LEU A 390 -16.29 18.29 1.03
N GLU A 391 -17.06 19.21 0.46
CA GLU A 391 -17.30 19.30 -0.97
C GLU A 391 -17.00 20.73 -1.40
N ILE A 392 -15.93 20.90 -2.17
CA ILE A 392 -15.48 22.21 -2.64
C ILE A 392 -15.53 22.29 -4.16
N ASN A 393 -16.25 23.30 -4.66
CA ASN A 393 -16.36 23.60 -6.08
C ASN A 393 -15.64 24.93 -6.32
N TYR A 394 -14.60 24.92 -7.14
CA TYR A 394 -13.74 26.08 -7.32
C TYR A 394 -13.33 26.26 -8.78
N THR A 395 -12.90 27.48 -9.08
CA THR A 395 -12.40 27.87 -10.40
C THR A 395 -10.93 28.25 -10.26
N PHE A 396 -10.08 27.81 -11.18
CA PHE A 396 -8.66 28.19 -11.22
C PHE A 396 -8.21 28.41 -12.66
N ASP A 397 -7.11 29.15 -12.83
CA ASP A 397 -6.54 29.46 -14.13
C ASP A 397 -5.21 28.75 -14.33
N ILE A 398 -4.91 28.39 -15.58
CA ILE A 398 -3.56 28.06 -16.02
C ILE A 398 -3.06 29.16 -16.93
N LYS A 399 -1.92 29.77 -16.57
CA LYS A 399 -1.31 30.89 -17.30
C LYS A 399 0.14 30.58 -17.65
N LYS A 400 0.70 31.37 -18.56
CA LYS A 400 2.11 31.24 -19.00
C LYS A 400 3.09 31.44 -17.83
N ASP A 401 2.76 32.37 -16.95
CA ASP A 401 3.53 32.73 -15.77
C ASP A 401 2.62 32.73 -14.55
N TRP A 402 3.22 32.61 -13.37
CA TRP A 402 2.48 32.74 -12.11
C TRP A 402 1.80 34.11 -12.01
N ALA A 403 0.69 34.18 -11.26
CA ALA A 403 0.12 35.46 -10.89
C ALA A 403 1.16 36.29 -10.13
N SER A 404 1.29 37.56 -10.48
CA SER A 404 2.08 38.54 -9.73
C SER A 404 1.62 38.51 -8.27
N ALA A 405 2.55 38.47 -7.31
CA ALA A 405 2.19 38.72 -5.91
C ALA A 405 1.73 40.19 -5.81
N GLU A 406 0.47 40.41 -5.45
CA GLU A 406 -0.02 41.74 -5.04
C GLU A 406 0.41 42.07 -3.62
#